data_AF-A0A3N5DIB8-F1
#
_entry.id   AF-A0A3N5DIB8-F1
#
_cell.length_a   1.000
_cell.length_b   1.000
_cell.length_c   1.000
_cell.angle_alpha   90.00
_cell.angle_beta   90.00
_cell.angle_gamma   90.00
#
_symmetry.space_group_name_H-M   'P 1'
#
loop_
_entity.id
_entity.type
_entity.pdbx_description
1 polymer ?
#
loop_
_entity_poly.entity_id
_entity_poly.type
_entity_poly.pdbx_seq_one_letter_code
_entity_poly.pdbx_strand_id
1 'polypeptide(L)'
;MDFINKTKMENRLKAIISGFTNYAFPSKEIETVALQRAAICATCPLAVTTMMKQLLPDDSIKKIEGLKCSECGCFLSAKVRQAYESCPKKKW
;
A
#
# COMPACT_ATOMS: atom_id res chain seq x y z
N MET A 1 26.76 -6.12 -5.06
CA MET A 1 25.47 -5.69 -4.47
C MET A 1 25.53 -6.07 -3.00
N ASP A 2 25.67 -5.11 -2.10
CA ASP A 2 26.05 -5.38 -0.71
C ASP A 2 24.87 -5.94 0.12
N PHE A 3 25.19 -6.63 1.21
CA PHE A 3 24.23 -7.37 2.04
C PHE A 3 23.00 -6.54 2.46
N ILE A 4 23.18 -5.25 2.77
CA ILE A 4 22.12 -4.31 3.15
C ILE A 4 21.12 -4.08 2.00
N ASN A 5 21.57 -4.05 0.76
CA ASN A 5 20.69 -3.85 -0.39
C ASN A 5 19.85 -5.09 -0.70
N LYS A 6 20.39 -6.29 -0.39
CA LYS A 6 19.66 -7.55 -0.54
C LYS A 6 18.48 -7.64 0.41
N THR A 7 18.68 -7.38 1.71
CA THR A 7 17.61 -7.46 2.72
C THR A 7 16.53 -6.40 2.49
N LYS A 8 16.90 -5.20 2.04
CA LYS A 8 15.94 -4.15 1.66
C LYS A 8 15.05 -4.58 0.50
N MET A 9 15.61 -5.25 -0.52
CA MET A 9 14.84 -5.76 -1.65
C MET A 9 13.88 -6.89 -1.22
N GLU A 10 14.35 -7.81 -0.38
CA GLU A 10 13.52 -8.89 0.16
C GLU A 10 12.31 -8.35 0.93
N ASN A 11 12.51 -7.33 1.78
CA ASN A 11 11.40 -6.70 2.51
C ASN A 11 10.41 -6.00 1.59
N ARG A 12 10.89 -5.35 0.53
CA ARG A 12 10.01 -4.73 -0.48
C ARG A 12 9.17 -5.77 -1.22
N LEU A 13 9.77 -6.90 -1.60
CA LEU A 13 9.04 -7.99 -2.26
C LEU A 13 7.99 -8.59 -1.32
N LYS A 14 8.35 -8.87 -0.07
CA LYS A 14 7.42 -9.35 0.97
C LYS A 14 6.27 -8.35 1.18
N ALA A 15 6.57 -7.05 1.21
CA ALA A 15 5.56 -6.00 1.32
C ALA A 15 4.56 -6.03 0.16
N ILE A 16 5.05 -6.11 -1.08
CA ILE A 16 4.18 -6.15 -2.27
C ILE A 16 3.28 -7.38 -2.20
N ILE A 17 3.87 -8.57 -1.99
CA ILE A 17 3.12 -9.83 -1.92
C ILE A 17 2.08 -9.76 -0.80
N SER A 18 2.48 -9.42 0.43
CA SER A 18 1.55 -9.35 1.56
C SER A 18 0.43 -8.33 1.37
N GLY A 19 0.71 -7.17 0.78
CA GLY A 19 -0.29 -6.15 0.50
C GLY A 19 -1.36 -6.63 -0.46
N PHE A 20 -0.97 -7.33 -1.53
CA PHE A 20 -1.92 -7.91 -2.49
C PHE A 20 -2.64 -9.14 -1.94
N THR A 21 -1.95 -10.01 -1.18
CA THR A 21 -2.60 -11.13 -0.48
C THR A 21 -3.69 -10.64 0.46
N ASN A 22 -3.39 -9.62 1.28
CA ASN A 22 -4.34 -9.06 2.24
C ASN A 22 -5.46 -8.26 1.56
N TYR A 23 -5.21 -7.71 0.38
CA TYR A 23 -6.26 -7.10 -0.44
C TYR A 23 -7.22 -8.17 -1.01
N ALA A 24 -6.71 -9.30 -1.49
CA ALA A 24 -7.52 -10.39 -2.02
C ALA A 24 -8.25 -11.20 -0.93
N PHE A 25 -7.60 -11.36 0.22
CA PHE A 25 -8.10 -12.14 1.36
C PHE A 25 -8.12 -11.24 2.61
N PRO A 26 -9.14 -10.37 2.76
CA PRO A 26 -9.19 -9.40 3.83
C PRO A 26 -9.43 -10.07 5.20
N SER A 27 -8.69 -9.58 6.22
CA SER A 27 -8.94 -9.88 7.63
C SER A 27 -9.33 -8.60 8.36
N LYS A 28 -10.13 -8.71 9.43
CA LYS A 28 -10.62 -7.56 10.19
C LYS A 28 -9.47 -6.73 10.78
N GLU A 29 -8.43 -7.40 11.26
CA GLU A 29 -7.25 -6.80 11.88
C GLU A 29 -6.47 -5.99 10.86
N ILE A 30 -6.21 -6.56 9.68
CA ILE A 30 -5.48 -5.88 8.61
C ILE A 30 -6.30 -4.72 8.03
N GLU A 31 -7.61 -4.90 7.83
CA GLU A 31 -8.47 -3.82 7.34
C GLU A 31 -8.55 -2.64 8.31
N THR A 32 -8.51 -2.89 9.62
CA THR A 32 -8.48 -1.83 10.63
C THR A 32 -7.22 -0.96 10.48
N VAL A 33 -6.06 -1.61 10.35
CA VAL A 33 -4.78 -0.91 10.11
C VAL A 33 -4.76 -0.21 8.75
N ALA A 34 -5.30 -0.86 7.72
CA ALA A 34 -5.39 -0.32 6.37
C ALA A 34 -6.26 0.94 6.31
N LEU A 35 -7.40 0.97 7.00
CA LEU A 35 -8.29 2.13 7.06
C LEU A 35 -7.63 3.35 7.71
N GLN A 36 -6.86 3.13 8.78
CA GLN A 36 -6.08 4.16 9.46
C GLN A 36 -5.01 4.74 8.52
N ARG A 37 -4.19 3.88 7.92
CA ARG A 37 -3.15 4.29 6.96
C ARG A 37 -3.74 4.96 5.72
N ALA A 38 -4.87 4.46 5.24
CA ALA A 38 -5.58 5.04 4.10
C ALA A 38 -6.15 6.42 4.42
N ALA A 39 -6.53 6.73 5.66
CA ALA A 39 -6.98 8.08 6.03
C ALA A 39 -5.86 9.10 5.84
N ILE A 40 -4.62 8.71 6.13
CA ILE A 40 -3.42 9.52 5.91
C ILE A 40 -3.10 9.62 4.42
N CYS A 41 -3.19 8.52 3.69
CA CYS A 41 -2.92 8.51 2.25
C CYS A 41 -3.97 9.30 1.44
N ALA A 42 -5.24 9.32 1.88
CA ALA A 42 -6.33 10.02 1.17
C ALA A 42 -6.11 11.54 1.09
N THR A 43 -5.37 12.13 2.03
CA THR A 43 -5.03 13.56 2.05
C THR A 43 -3.58 13.82 1.65
N CYS A 44 -2.83 12.78 1.27
CA CYS A 44 -1.41 12.90 0.97
C CYS A 44 -1.19 13.53 -0.41
N PRO A 45 -0.34 14.56 -0.55
CA PRO A 45 -0.06 15.18 -1.85
C PRO A 45 0.68 14.24 -2.82
N LEU A 46 1.20 13.11 -2.32
CA LEU A 46 1.85 12.07 -3.11
C LEU A 46 0.88 10.97 -3.53
N ALA A 47 -0.39 11.01 -3.10
CA ALA A 47 -1.43 10.10 -3.58
C ALA A 47 -1.98 10.67 -4.89
N VAL A 48 -1.63 10.02 -6.00
CA VAL A 48 -1.99 10.46 -7.35
C VAL A 48 -2.87 9.42 -8.03
N THR A 49 -3.80 9.89 -8.87
CA THR A 49 -4.74 9.01 -9.58
C THR A 49 -3.99 8.14 -10.61
N THR A 50 -4.49 6.93 -10.83
CA THR A 50 -4.05 6.03 -11.88
C THR A 50 -5.25 5.52 -12.68
N MET A 51 -5.03 5.19 -13.95
CA MET A 51 -6.03 4.57 -14.83
C MET A 51 -6.44 3.15 -14.37
N MET A 52 -5.75 2.60 -13.36
CA MET A 52 -5.92 1.23 -12.88
C MET A 52 -7.17 1.02 -12.00
N LYS A 53 -8.01 2.04 -11.80
CA LYS A 53 -9.24 1.92 -10.98
C LYS A 53 -10.14 0.76 -11.42
N GLN A 54 -10.28 0.56 -12.73
CA GLN A 54 -11.09 -0.53 -13.28
C GLN A 54 -10.44 -1.92 -13.12
N LEU A 55 -9.11 -1.96 -13.03
CA LEU A 55 -8.36 -3.22 -12.91
C LEU A 55 -8.24 -3.68 -11.45
N LEU A 56 -8.24 -2.75 -10.50
CA LEU A 56 -8.10 -3.00 -9.07
C LEU A 56 -9.17 -2.24 -8.27
N PRO A 57 -10.45 -2.64 -8.36
CA PRO A 57 -11.53 -2.02 -7.59
C PRO A 57 -11.35 -2.31 -6.09
N ASP A 58 -11.65 -1.36 -5.21
CA ASP A 58 -11.52 -1.56 -3.76
C ASP A 58 -12.81 -1.16 -3.08
N ASP A 59 -13.64 -2.14 -2.74
CA ASP A 59 -14.95 -1.90 -2.12
C ASP A 59 -14.84 -1.51 -0.65
N SER A 60 -13.78 -1.93 0.01
CA SER A 60 -13.49 -1.63 1.42
C SER A 60 -12.98 -0.21 1.67
N ILE A 61 -12.20 0.38 0.76
CA ILE A 61 -11.54 1.68 0.97
C ILE A 61 -11.64 2.59 -0.26
N LYS A 62 -12.87 3.06 -0.54
CA LYS A 62 -13.17 3.93 -1.70
C LYS A 62 -12.36 5.23 -1.77
N LYS A 63 -11.98 5.82 -0.64
CA LYS A 63 -11.24 7.10 -0.58
C LYS A 63 -9.84 7.09 -1.21
N ILE A 64 -9.23 5.92 -1.38
CA ILE A 64 -7.92 5.77 -2.04
C ILE A 64 -7.99 4.82 -3.25
N GLU A 65 -9.20 4.47 -3.67
CA GLU A 65 -9.43 3.59 -4.81
C GLU A 65 -8.89 4.23 -6.10
N GLY A 66 -8.12 3.46 -6.87
CA GLY A 66 -7.49 3.96 -8.08
C GLY A 66 -6.39 5.00 -7.83
N LEU A 67 -5.87 5.10 -6.60
CA LEU A 67 -4.72 5.94 -6.29
C LEU A 67 -3.45 5.10 -6.13
N LYS A 68 -2.31 5.69 -6.48
CA LYS A 68 -0.97 5.17 -6.18
C LYS A 68 -0.15 6.23 -5.45
N CYS A 69 0.87 5.79 -4.74
CA CYS A 69 1.88 6.71 -4.19
C CYS A 69 2.89 7.07 -5.29
N SER A 70 3.09 8.35 -5.57
CA SER A 70 4.07 8.83 -6.54
C SER A 70 5.52 8.62 -6.10
N GLU A 71 5.78 8.49 -4.79
CA GLU A 71 7.12 8.28 -4.24
C GLU A 71 7.59 6.82 -4.36
N CYS A 72 6.79 5.85 -3.91
CA CYS A 72 7.18 4.43 -3.96
C CYS A 72 6.61 3.67 -5.16
N GLY A 73 5.66 4.26 -5.87
CA GLY A 73 4.99 3.65 -7.03
C GLY A 73 3.89 2.65 -6.70
N CYS A 74 3.65 2.32 -5.43
CA CYS A 74 2.70 1.29 -5.05
C CYS A 74 1.24 1.77 -5.15
N PHE A 75 0.36 0.88 -5.62
CA PHE A 75 -1.09 1.08 -5.52
C PHE A 75 -1.51 1.16 -4.06
N LEU A 76 -2.26 2.21 -3.70
CA LEU A 76 -2.53 2.49 -2.30
C LEU A 76 -3.41 1.42 -1.66
N SER A 77 -4.38 0.86 -2.39
CA SER A 77 -5.20 -0.27 -1.93
C SER A 77 -4.37 -1.44 -1.39
N ALA A 78 -3.35 -1.91 -2.11
CA ALA A 78 -2.48 -2.96 -1.60
C ALA A 78 -1.46 -2.43 -0.57
N LYS A 79 -0.90 -1.22 -0.79
CA LYS A 79 0.19 -0.67 0.03
C LYS A 79 -0.22 -0.44 1.48
N VAL A 80 -1.46 -0.02 1.76
CA VAL A 80 -1.88 0.21 3.16
C VAL A 80 -2.07 -1.09 3.95
N ARG A 81 -2.21 -2.24 3.27
CA ARG A 81 -2.46 -3.56 3.85
C ARG A 81 -1.23 -4.43 4.12
N GLN A 82 -0.06 -4.00 3.64
CA GLN A 82 1.19 -4.75 3.84
C GLN A 82 1.72 -4.64 5.28
N ALA A 83 2.64 -5.55 5.64
CA ALA A 83 3.23 -5.62 6.99
C ALA A 83 4.74 -5.29 7.06
N TYR A 84 5.44 -5.16 5.94
CA TYR A 84 6.92 -5.24 5.89
C TYR A 84 7.65 -3.92 5.60
N GLU A 85 6.94 -2.82 5.30
CA GLU A 85 7.61 -1.52 5.12
C GLU A 85 6.75 -0.38 5.64
N SER A 86 7.42 0.67 6.11
CA SER A 86 6.77 1.93 6.47
C SER A 86 6.47 2.81 5.26
N CYS A 87 5.70 3.88 5.49
CA CYS A 87 5.60 4.99 4.55
C CYS A 87 7.01 5.58 4.27
N PRO A 88 7.39 5.86 3.01
CA PRO A 88 8.68 6.50 2.71
C PRO A 88 8.85 7.88 3.37
N LYS A 89 7.74 8.57 3.63
CA LYS A 89 7.70 9.86 4.35
C LYS A 89 7.43 9.70 5.86
N LYS A 90 7.45 8.46 6.37
CA LYS A 90 7.20 8.09 7.78
C LYS A 90 5.91 8.67 8.36
N LYS A 91 4.88 8.79 7.54
CA LYS A 91 3.55 9.27 7.98
C LYS A 91 2.71 8.18 8.63
N TRP A 92 3.10 6.92 8.43
CA TRP A 92 2.57 5.71 9.07
C TRP A 92 3.60 4.57 8.93
#